data_AF-A0A9Q3H9W9-F1
#
_entry.id   AF-A0A9Q3H9W9-F1
#
_cell.length_a   1.000
_cell.length_b   1.000
_cell.length_c   1.000
_cell.angle_alpha   90.00
_cell.angle_beta   90.00
_cell.angle_gamma   90.00
#
_symmetry.space_group_name_H-M   'P 1'
#
loop_
_entity.id
_entity.type
_entity.pdbx_description
1 polymer ?
#
loop_
_entity_poly.entity_id
_entity_poly.type
_entity_poly.pdbx_seq_one_letter_code
_entity_poly.pdbx_strand_id
1 'polypeptide(L)'
;MLLPLLQQQYRIPELKFLLEKPWLKDYKDNKFFLIDGLLYHRENHTSSITVVDRDHISLILQECHNCPYMEHISEDRTKERVASIAWWPKWEQDLSEYMNTCERCQKANRKHGKKYGLLKHIKEPKHPWENINMDWVTGLVPG
;
A
#
# COMPACT_ATOMS: atom_id res chain seq x y z
N MET A 1 -4.32 10.29 -16.17
CA MET A 1 -4.96 10.26 -17.52
C MET A 1 -5.28 8.80 -17.84
N LEU A 2 -6.32 8.24 -17.23
CA LEU A 2 -6.61 6.79 -17.21
C LEU A 2 -8.04 6.43 -17.66
N LEU A 3 -8.84 7.44 -18.03
CA LEU A 3 -10.19 7.25 -18.57
C LEU A 3 -10.28 6.50 -19.92
N PRO A 4 -9.27 6.48 -20.82
CA PRO A 4 -9.45 5.80 -22.12
C PRO A 4 -9.31 4.27 -22.08
N LEU A 5 -8.69 3.69 -21.05
CA LEU A 5 -8.43 2.24 -21.00
C LEU A 5 -9.64 1.41 -20.55
N LEU A 6 -10.68 2.07 -20.03
CA LEU A 6 -11.92 1.42 -19.59
C LEU A 6 -12.93 1.20 -20.74
N GLN A 7 -12.68 1.76 -21.93
CA GLN A 7 -13.62 1.72 -23.05
C GLN A 7 -13.44 0.53 -24.02
N GLN A 8 -12.34 -0.21 -23.94
CA GLN A 8 -12.17 -1.40 -24.77
C GLN A 8 -12.69 -2.63 -24.04
N GLN A 9 -13.99 -2.86 -24.26
CA GLN A 9 -14.63 -4.17 -24.45
C GLN A 9 -13.95 -5.33 -23.73
N TYR A 10 -14.59 -5.92 -22.72
CA TYR A 10 -15.00 -7.32 -22.80
C TYR A 10 -16.10 -7.58 -21.77
N ARG A 11 -17.28 -7.90 -22.29
CA ARG A 11 -18.31 -8.67 -21.58
C ARG A 11 -17.66 -10.05 -21.37
N ILE A 12 -17.36 -10.45 -20.13
CA ILE A 12 -16.69 -11.74 -19.87
C ILE A 12 -17.68 -12.74 -19.24
N PRO A 13 -18.45 -13.50 -20.04
CA PRO A 13 -19.08 -14.74 -19.59
C PRO A 13 -18.06 -15.76 -19.04
N GLU A 14 -16.78 -15.64 -19.43
CA GLU A 14 -15.68 -16.49 -18.95
C GLU A 14 -15.25 -16.21 -17.49
N LEU A 15 -15.80 -15.18 -16.84
CA LEU A 15 -15.36 -14.75 -15.51
C LEU A 15 -15.56 -15.86 -14.48
N LYS A 16 -16.58 -16.71 -14.66
CA LYS A 16 -16.83 -17.90 -13.86
C LYS A 16 -15.69 -18.95 -13.94
N PHE A 17 -14.91 -18.99 -15.02
CA PHE A 17 -13.79 -19.91 -15.19
C PHE A 17 -12.48 -19.36 -14.61
N LEU A 18 -12.36 -18.03 -14.48
CA LEU A 18 -11.20 -17.35 -13.89
C LEU A 18 -11.30 -17.20 -12.36
N LEU A 19 -12.53 -17.19 -11.82
CA LEU A 19 -12.76 -17.08 -10.39
C LEU A 19 -12.38 -18.38 -9.64
N GLU A 20 -11.42 -18.29 -8.71
CA GLU A 20 -11.07 -19.39 -7.82
C GLU A 20 -12.27 -19.82 -6.92
N LYS A 21 -12.24 -21.04 -6.40
CA LYS A 21 -13.34 -21.70 -5.68
C LYS A 21 -14.11 -20.85 -4.63
N PRO A 22 -13.48 -20.02 -3.76
CA PRO A 22 -14.24 -19.21 -2.80
C PRO A 22 -15.13 -18.15 -3.48
N TRP A 23 -14.67 -17.57 -4.58
CA TRP A 23 -15.35 -16.50 -5.30
C TRP A 23 -16.53 -16.99 -6.15
N LEU A 24 -16.56 -18.28 -6.46
CA LEU A 24 -17.69 -18.91 -7.13
C LEU A 24 -18.95 -18.87 -6.26
N LYS A 25 -18.80 -18.83 -4.93
CA LYS A 25 -19.90 -18.69 -3.98
C LYS A 25 -20.44 -17.25 -4.00
N ASP A 26 -19.57 -16.26 -3.89
CA ASP A 26 -19.96 -14.85 -3.92
C ASP A 26 -20.56 -14.44 -5.28
N TYR A 27 -20.10 -15.05 -6.37
CA TYR A 27 -20.71 -14.93 -7.71
C TYR A 27 -22.12 -15.50 -7.75
N LYS A 28 -22.36 -16.66 -7.12
CA LYS A 28 -23.70 -17.25 -7.01
C LYS A 28 -24.63 -16.44 -6.08
N ASP A 29 -24.06 -15.78 -5.07
CA ASP A 29 -24.79 -14.94 -4.12
C ASP A 29 -25.08 -13.52 -4.68
N ASN A 30 -24.86 -13.27 -5.98
CA ASN A 30 -25.07 -11.98 -6.66
C ASN A 30 -24.32 -10.80 -6.00
N LYS A 31 -23.14 -11.05 -5.43
CA LYS A 31 -22.30 -9.99 -4.85
C LYS A 31 -21.45 -9.25 -5.88
N PHE A 32 -21.48 -9.71 -7.14
CA PHE A 32 -20.75 -9.08 -8.23
C PHE A 32 -21.70 -8.33 -9.17
N PHE A 33 -21.30 -7.12 -9.55
CA PHE A 33 -22.06 -6.24 -10.43
C PHE A 33 -21.20 -5.85 -11.61
N LEU A 34 -21.75 -5.95 -12.82
CA LEU A 34 -21.07 -5.44 -14.02
C LEU A 34 -21.65 -4.06 -14.33
N ILE A 35 -20.83 -3.01 -14.20
CA ILE A 35 -21.21 -1.64 -14.50
C ILE A 35 -20.16 -1.08 -15.45
N ASP A 36 -20.58 -0.58 -16.61
CA ASP A 36 -19.70 0.01 -17.63
C ASP A 36 -18.52 -0.89 -18.07
N GLY A 37 -18.74 -2.21 -18.08
CA GLY A 37 -17.70 -3.19 -18.44
C GLY A 37 -16.68 -3.49 -17.33
N LEU A 38 -16.82 -2.86 -16.16
CA LEU A 38 -16.06 -3.15 -14.97
C LEU A 38 -16.84 -4.07 -14.03
N LEU A 39 -16.15 -5.07 -13.50
CA LEU A 39 -16.72 -5.91 -12.45
C LEU A 39 -16.53 -5.22 -11.10
N TYR A 40 -17.58 -5.13 -10.31
CA TYR A 40 -17.56 -4.64 -8.95
C TYR A 40 -17.88 -5.78 -8.01
N HIS A 41 -17.17 -5.88 -6.90
CA HIS A 41 -17.51 -6.76 -5.81
C HIS A 41 -18.06 -5.93 -4.66
N ARG A 42 -19.22 -6.34 -4.14
CA ARG A 42 -19.84 -5.72 -2.98
C ARG A 42 -19.57 -6.57 -1.75
N GLU A 43 -18.83 -6.00 -0.82
CA GLU A 43 -18.62 -6.56 0.51
C GLU A 43 -19.27 -5.61 1.52
N ASN A 44 -20.32 -6.08 2.20
CA ASN A 44 -21.12 -5.29 3.15
C ASN A 44 -21.65 -3.95 2.55
N HIS A 45 -20.99 -2.83 2.89
CA HIS A 45 -21.37 -1.46 2.51
C HIS A 45 -20.42 -0.81 1.49
N THR A 46 -19.35 -1.49 1.09
CA THR A 46 -18.36 -0.98 0.13
C THR A 46 -18.46 -1.73 -1.19
N SER A 47 -18.28 -0.99 -2.30
CA SER A 47 -18.19 -1.55 -3.64
C SER A 47 -16.81 -1.26 -4.18
N SER A 48 -16.00 -2.29 -4.41
CA SER A 48 -14.64 -2.18 -4.94
C SER A 48 -14.59 -2.74 -6.35
N ILE A 49 -13.79 -2.13 -7.23
CA ILE A 49 -13.59 -2.63 -8.58
C ILE A 49 -12.82 -3.95 -8.48
N THR A 50 -13.40 -5.03 -8.99
CA THR A 50 -12.74 -6.33 -9.10
C THR A 50 -11.89 -6.36 -10.36
N VAL A 51 -10.58 -6.42 -10.16
CA VAL A 51 -9.62 -6.44 -11.26
C VAL A 51 -9.16 -7.88 -11.47
N VAL A 52 -9.45 -8.43 -12.65
CA VAL A 52 -9.13 -9.84 -12.96
C VAL A 52 -7.81 -9.98 -13.72
N ASP A 53 -7.35 -8.90 -14.37
CA ASP A 53 -6.18 -8.91 -15.24
C ASP A 53 -4.91 -8.41 -14.55
N ARG A 54 -3.79 -9.09 -14.80
CA ARG A 54 -2.47 -8.79 -14.22
C ARG A 54 -1.91 -7.45 -14.70
N ASP A 55 -2.19 -7.06 -15.94
CA ASP A 55 -1.72 -5.78 -16.49
C ASP A 55 -2.40 -4.61 -15.77
N HIS A 56 -3.72 -4.75 -15.53
CA HIS A 56 -4.50 -3.76 -14.77
C HIS A 56 -4.09 -3.70 -13.29
N ILE A 57 -3.78 -4.84 -12.65
CA ILE A 57 -3.25 -4.88 -11.28
C ILE A 57 -1.95 -4.07 -11.19
N SER A 58 -1.02 -4.29 -12.11
CA SER A 58 0.27 -3.61 -12.13
C SER A 58 0.11 -2.09 -12.29
N LEU A 59 -0.80 -1.66 -13.17
CA LEU A 59 -1.10 -0.25 -13.39
C LEU A 59 -1.70 0.41 -12.13
N ILE A 60 -2.63 -0.26 -11.46
CA ILE A 60 -3.25 0.24 -10.23
C ILE A 60 -2.23 0.37 -9.11
N LEU A 61 -1.38 -0.64 -8.92
CA LEU A 61 -0.30 -0.60 -7.94
C LEU A 61 0.66 0.57 -8.24
N GLN A 62 1.02 0.77 -9.50
CA GLN A 62 1.87 1.87 -9.93
C GLN A 62 1.24 3.24 -9.65
N GLU A 63 -0.04 3.45 -9.98
CA GLU A 63 -0.73 4.73 -9.79
C GLU A 63 -1.02 5.04 -8.31
N CYS A 64 -1.38 4.03 -7.52
CA CYS A 64 -1.54 4.17 -6.08
C CYS A 64 -0.22 4.51 -5.39
N HIS A 65 0.89 3.93 -5.86
CA HIS A 65 2.21 4.13 -5.30
C HIS A 65 2.87 5.45 -5.74
N ASN A 66 2.81 5.79 -7.03
CA ASN A 66 3.56 6.90 -7.62
C ASN A 66 2.82 8.24 -7.59
N CYS A 67 1.92 8.45 -6.62
CA CYS A 67 1.16 9.69 -6.55
C CYS A 67 2.11 10.92 -6.46
N PRO A 68 2.15 11.79 -7.48
CA PRO A 68 3.17 12.85 -7.60
C PRO A 68 3.08 13.93 -6.52
N TYR A 69 1.95 13.97 -5.79
CA TYR A 69 1.70 14.89 -4.68
C TYR A 69 2.12 14.35 -3.31
N MET A 70 2.55 13.10 -3.22
CA MET A 70 2.94 12.48 -1.96
C MET A 70 4.39 12.00 -2.06
N GLU A 71 5.29 12.87 -1.63
CA GLU A 71 6.65 12.45 -1.29
C GLU A 71 6.54 11.48 -0.09
N HIS A 72 6.79 10.20 -0.34
CA HIS A 72 6.82 9.08 0.61
C HIS A 72 5.46 8.65 1.19
N ILE A 73 4.69 7.89 0.41
CA ILE A 73 3.55 7.13 0.92
C ILE A 73 4.07 5.94 1.76
N SER A 74 3.65 5.84 3.02
CA SER A 74 3.89 4.65 3.84
C SER A 74 3.16 3.44 3.24
N GLU A 75 3.69 2.24 3.43
CA GLU A 75 3.05 1.01 2.94
C GLU A 75 1.56 0.93 3.31
N ASP A 76 1.23 1.36 4.53
CA ASP A 76 -0.14 1.41 5.04
C ASP A 76 -1.06 2.36 4.26
N ARG A 77 -0.55 3.53 3.85
CA ARG A 77 -1.32 4.47 3.03
C ARG A 77 -1.53 3.95 1.61
N THR A 78 -0.55 3.26 1.03
CA THR A 78 -0.72 2.61 -0.27
C THR A 78 -1.77 1.50 -0.18
N LYS A 79 -1.78 0.72 0.92
CA LYS A 79 -2.79 -0.31 1.20
C LYS A 79 -4.19 0.26 1.28
N GLU A 80 -4.39 1.30 2.09
CA GLU A 80 -5.70 1.97 2.23
C GLU A 80 -6.22 2.48 0.89
N ARG A 81 -5.33 3.06 0.07
CA ARG A 81 -5.70 3.57 -1.24
C ARG A 81 -6.11 2.47 -2.20
N VAL A 82 -5.33 1.39 -2.30
CA VAL A 82 -5.69 0.23 -3.12
C VAL A 82 -7.03 -0.33 -2.66
N ALA A 83 -7.20 -0.57 -1.35
CA ALA A 83 -8.44 -1.10 -0.79
C ALA A 83 -9.68 -0.22 -1.07
N SER A 84 -9.50 1.10 -1.18
CA SER A 84 -10.59 2.03 -1.48
C SER A 84 -11.06 2.03 -2.93
N ILE A 85 -10.20 1.62 -3.88
CA ILE A 85 -10.50 1.74 -5.32
C ILE A 85 -10.68 0.38 -6.00
N ALA A 86 -9.92 -0.63 -5.57
CA ALA A 86 -9.81 -1.88 -6.28
C ALA A 86 -9.59 -3.04 -5.32
N TRP A 87 -10.01 -4.21 -5.76
CA TRP A 87 -9.90 -5.44 -5.01
C TRP A 87 -9.63 -6.60 -5.97
N TRP A 88 -8.76 -7.53 -5.58
CA TRP A 88 -8.51 -8.77 -6.31
C TRP A 88 -7.99 -9.86 -5.36
N PRO A 89 -8.01 -11.14 -5.75
CA PRO A 89 -7.46 -12.21 -4.91
C PRO A 89 -5.98 -11.96 -4.60
N LYS A 90 -5.61 -12.03 -3.32
CA LYS A 90 -4.24 -11.81 -2.82
C LYS A 90 -3.68 -10.41 -3.11
N TRP A 91 -4.53 -9.39 -3.24
CA TRP A 91 -4.11 -8.02 -3.50
C TRP A 91 -3.09 -7.47 -2.49
N GLU A 92 -3.21 -7.84 -1.20
CA GLU A 92 -2.26 -7.45 -0.17
C GLU A 92 -0.87 -8.06 -0.39
N GLN A 93 -0.82 -9.32 -0.85
CA GLN A 93 0.42 -10.01 -1.14
C GLN A 93 1.10 -9.40 -2.37
N ASP A 94 0.34 -9.21 -3.45
CA ASP A 94 0.83 -8.56 -4.68
C ASP A 94 1.34 -7.14 -4.39
N LEU A 95 0.63 -6.38 -3.55
CA LEU A 95 1.05 -5.05 -3.12
C LEU A 95 2.36 -5.11 -2.31
N SER A 96 2.48 -6.04 -1.36
CA SER A 96 3.70 -6.21 -0.58
C SER A 96 4.89 -6.58 -1.48
N GLU A 97 4.69 -7.46 -2.45
CA GLU A 97 5.70 -7.84 -3.43
C GLU A 97 6.09 -6.64 -4.31
N TYR A 98 5.12 -5.85 -4.77
CA TYR A 98 5.38 -4.62 -5.53
C TYR A 98 6.18 -3.59 -4.70
N MET A 99 5.80 -3.34 -3.45
CA MET A 99 6.56 -2.44 -2.55
C MET A 99 7.98 -2.94 -2.30
N ASN A 100 8.16 -4.26 -2.22
CA ASN A 100 9.46 -4.90 -2.08
C ASN A 100 10.30 -4.86 -3.37
N THR A 101 9.73 -4.62 -4.55
CA THR A 101 10.50 -4.43 -5.79
C THR A 101 10.84 -2.96 -6.05
N CYS A 102 10.17 -2.02 -5.38
CA CYS A 102 10.42 -0.60 -5.55
C CYS A 102 11.76 -0.15 -4.92
N GLU A 103 12.75 0.16 -5.76
CA GLU A 103 14.07 0.63 -5.33
C GLU A 103 14.00 1.89 -4.46
N ARG A 104 13.08 2.82 -4.76
CA ARG A 104 12.89 4.06 -3.99
C ARG A 104 12.41 3.76 -2.56
N CYS A 105 11.42 2.89 -2.41
CA CYS A 105 10.95 2.44 -1.10
C CYS A 105 12.02 1.69 -0.33
N GLN A 106 12.77 0.80 -0.99
CA GLN A 106 13.87 0.07 -0.34
C GLN A 106 14.99 1.01 0.16
N LYS A 107 15.32 2.05 -0.62
CA LYS A 107 16.33 3.05 -0.23
C LYS A 107 15.85 3.90 0.95
N ALA A 108 14.59 4.32 0.94
CA ALA A 108 14.00 5.15 2.00
C ALA A 108 13.77 4.34 3.29
N ASN A 109 13.17 3.15 3.16
CA ASN A 109 12.90 2.22 4.27
C ASN A 109 14.06 1.24 4.47
N ARG A 110 15.32 1.71 4.34
CA ARG A 110 16.46 0.89 4.74
C ARG A 110 16.18 0.37 6.14
N LYS A 111 16.02 -0.95 6.28
CA LYS A 111 15.85 -1.59 7.59
C LYS A 111 16.98 -1.07 8.45
N HIS A 112 16.64 -0.27 9.48
CA HIS A 112 17.59 0.15 10.48
C HIS A 112 18.21 -1.14 11.02
N GLY A 113 19.45 -1.40 10.62
CA GLY A 113 20.10 -2.68 10.81
C GLY A 113 20.29 -2.95 12.29
N LYS A 114 19.90 -4.17 12.70
CA LYS A 114 19.85 -4.67 14.09
C LYS A 114 18.96 -3.83 15.02
N LYS A 115 18.28 -4.50 15.96
CA LYS A 115 17.76 -3.81 17.15
C LYS A 115 18.92 -2.95 17.67
N TYR A 116 18.70 -1.65 17.85
CA TYR A 116 19.60 -0.82 18.65
C TYR A 116 19.96 -1.68 19.86
N GLY A 117 21.26 -1.98 20.02
CA GLY A 117 21.70 -2.82 21.13
C GLY A 117 21.17 -2.26 22.45
N LEU A 118 21.25 -3.03 23.52
CA LEU A 118 20.96 -2.49 24.85
C LEU A 118 21.70 -1.16 25.01
N LEU A 119 20.96 -0.10 25.35
CA LEU A 119 21.53 1.20 25.66
C LEU A 119 22.64 0.94 26.68
N LYS A 120 23.88 1.28 26.32
CA LYS A 120 25.00 1.11 27.26
C LYS A 120 24.73 2.03 28.44
N HIS A 121 24.65 1.46 29.63
CA HIS A 121 24.55 2.24 30.85
C HIS A 121 25.76 3.15 30.95
N ILE A 122 25.53 4.47 31.00
CA ILE A 122 26.58 5.44 31.30
C ILE A 122 26.84 5.34 32.80
N LYS A 123 28.11 5.26 33.22
CA LYS A 123 28.42 5.21 34.65
C LYS A 123 27.92 6.48 35.32
N GLU A 124 27.25 6.33 36.47
CA GLU A 124 26.84 7.48 37.26
C GLU A 124 28.08 8.26 37.71
N PRO A 125 28.13 9.59 37.48
CA PRO A 125 29.19 10.43 38.00
C PRO A 125 29.12 10.45 39.53
N LYS A 126 30.26 10.29 40.19
CA LYS A 126 30.41 10.29 41.65
C LYS A 126 30.67 11.68 42.22
N HIS A 127 31.13 12.60 41.37
CA HIS A 127 31.49 13.95 41.76
C HIS A 127 30.83 15.00 40.85
N PRO A 128 30.56 16.21 41.37
CA PRO A 128 30.12 17.33 40.54
C PRO A 128 31.10 17.56 39.38
N TRP A 129 30.57 17.90 38.19
CA TRP A 129 31.33 18.23 36.97
C TRP A 129 32.08 17.08 36.30
N GLU A 130 31.86 15.83 36.71
CA GLU A 130 32.54 14.67 36.12
C GLU A 130 32.07 14.33 34.70
N ASN A 131 30.80 14.63 34.38
CA ASN A 131 30.23 14.48 33.03
C ASN A 131 29.52 15.78 32.62
N ILE A 132 29.91 16.35 31.47
CA ILE A 132 29.26 17.51 30.86
C ILE A 132 28.75 17.09 29.48
N ASN A 133 27.43 17.15 29.28
CA ASN A 133 26.81 16.93 27.98
C ASN A 133 26.31 18.28 27.46
N MET A 134 26.57 18.57 26.19
CA MET A 134 26.10 19.79 25.53
C MET A 134 25.32 19.41 24.27
N ASP A 135 24.21 20.10 24.03
CA ASP A 135 23.44 19.98 22.81
C ASP A 135 23.08 21.37 22.28
N TRP A 136 22.88 21.48 20.98
CA TRP A 136 22.55 22.74 20.31
C TRP A 136 21.05 22.87 20.14
N VAL A 137 20.49 23.96 20.67
CA VAL A 137 19.11 24.33 20.36
C VAL A 137 19.10 25.10 19.04
N THR A 138 18.42 24.55 18.04
CA THR A 138 18.17 25.22 16.76
C THR A 138 16.70 25.65 16.68
N GLY A 139 16.40 26.73 15.94
CA GLY A 139 15.02 27.19 15.73
C GLY A 139 14.48 28.21 16.75
N LEU A 140 15.34 28.93 17.46
CA LEU A 140 14.90 30.07 18.28
C LEU A 140 14.43 31.21 17.38
N VAL A 141 13.26 31.77 17.69
CA VAL A 141 12.76 32.99 17.03
C VAL A 141 13.71 34.16 17.34
N PRO A 142 14.01 35.03 16.36
CA PRO A 142 14.79 36.24 16.61
C PRO A 142 14.09 37.11 17.66
N GLY A 143 14.86 37.60 18.64
CA GLY A 143 14.40 38.53 19.68
C GLY A 143 14.51 39.98 19.28
#